data_AF-A0A1G2VZB8-F1
#
_entry.id   AF-A0A1G2VZB8-F1
#
_cell.length_a   1.000
_cell.length_b   1.000
_cell.length_c   1.000
_cell.angle_alpha   90.00
_cell.angle_beta   90.00
_cell.angle_gamma   90.00
#
_symmetry.space_group_name_H-M   'P 1'
#
loop_
_entity.id
_entity.type
_entity.pdbx_description
1 polymer ?
#
loop_
_entity_poly.entity_id
_entity_poly.type
_entity_poly.pdbx_seq_one_letter_code
_entity_poly.pdbx_strand_id
1 'polypeptide(L)' 'MIDYSNFTDEALEARLAEVRQDHADLDAAIQALSNTTVPDLIVIGRLKRKKLALKDEIARIEDFLNPDIIA' A
#
# COMPACT_ATOMS: atom_id res chain seq x y z
N MET A 1 -4.12 3.21 -14.56
CA MET A 1 -2.84 2.74 -13.98
C MET A 1 -1.91 3.93 -14.04
N ILE A 2 -1.29 4.32 -12.92
CA ILE A 2 -0.36 5.46 -12.90
C ILE A 2 0.93 5.01 -13.61
N ASP A 3 1.40 5.81 -14.55
CA ASP A 3 2.65 5.56 -15.28
C ASP A 3 3.79 6.28 -14.56
N TYR A 4 4.62 5.51 -13.84
CA TYR A 4 5.72 6.03 -13.03
C TYR A 4 6.98 6.35 -13.85
N SER A 5 7.01 6.00 -15.14
CA SER A 5 8.19 6.12 -16.01
C SER A 5 8.66 7.58 -16.22
N ASN A 6 7.79 8.55 -15.95
CA ASN A 6 8.06 9.99 -16.14
C ASN A 6 8.33 10.73 -14.83
N PHE A 7 8.37 10.05 -13.69
CA PHE A 7 8.62 10.65 -12.38
C PHE A 7 10.13 10.66 -12.09
N THR A 8 10.59 11.66 -11.32
CA THR A 8 11.96 11.65 -10.80
C THR A 8 12.06 10.71 -9.61
N ASP A 9 13.28 10.25 -9.30
CA ASP A 9 13.53 9.36 -8.17
C ASP A 9 13.02 9.98 -6.85
N GLU A 10 13.21 11.29 -6.63
CA GLU A 10 12.70 11.96 -5.43
C GLU A 10 11.17 11.95 -5.36
N ALA A 11 10.49 12.09 -6.49
CA ALA A 11 9.04 12.02 -6.56
C ALA A 11 8.53 10.60 -6.31
N LEU A 12 9.26 9.58 -6.80
CA LEU A 12 8.97 8.17 -6.53
C LEU A 12 9.19 7.83 -5.05
N GLU A 13 10.28 8.29 -4.44
CA GLU A 13 10.55 8.10 -3.01
C GLU A 13 9.48 8.76 -2.13
N ALA A 14 9.08 9.99 -2.46
CA ALA A 14 8.01 10.69 -1.76
C ALA A 14 6.68 9.93 -1.86
N ARG A 15 6.34 9.44 -3.06
CA ARG A 15 5.14 8.62 -3.27
C ARG A 15 5.23 7.29 -2.54
N LEU A 16 6.38 6.63 -2.55
CA LEU A 16 6.61 5.38 -1.83
C LEU A 16 6.40 5.56 -0.32
N ALA A 17 6.90 6.65 0.25
CA ALA A 17 6.70 6.99 1.66
C ALA A 17 5.21 7.19 1.98
N GLU A 18 4.48 7.93 1.15
CA GLU A 18 3.03 8.14 1.29
C GLU A 18 2.27 6.81 1.25
N VAL A 19 2.49 5.99 0.22
CA VAL A 19 1.77 4.71 0.05
C VAL A 19 2.11 3.73 1.18
N ARG A 20 3.36 3.72 1.68
CA ARG A 20 3.75 2.92 2.84
C ARG A 20 3.05 3.36 4.13
N GLN A 21 2.91 4.67 4.33
CA GLN A 21 2.18 5.22 5.48
C GLN A 21 0.69 4.83 5.41
N ASP A 22 0.04 5.05 4.26
CA ASP A 22 -1.36 4.66 4.05
C ASP A 22 -1.59 3.16 4.26
N HIS A 23 -0.65 2.32 3.80
CA HIS A 23 -0.70 0.88 4.00
C HIS A 23 -0.59 0.50 5.48
N ALA A 24 0.28 1.16 6.25
CA ALA A 24 0.42 0.95 7.69
C ALA A 24 -0.83 1.39 8.46
N ASP A 25 -1.42 2.53 8.08
CA ASP A 25 -2.64 3.05 8.69
C ASP A 25 -3.84 2.12 8.43
N LEU A 26 -3.97 1.59 7.21
CA LEU A 26 -4.96 0.57 6.89
C LEU A 26 -4.77 -0.71 7.70
N ASP A 27 -3.53 -1.12 7.95
CA ASP A 27 -3.27 -2.28 8.79
C ASP A 27 -3.70 -2.05 10.24
N ALA A 28 -3.34 -0.90 10.81
CA ALA A 28 -3.77 -0.50 12.15
C ALA A 28 -5.30 -0.46 12.27
N ALA A 29 -5.99 0.10 11.27
CA ALA A 29 -7.45 0.13 11.22
C ALA A 29 -8.07 -1.28 11.15
N ILE A 30 -7.50 -2.18 10.34
CA ILE A 30 -7.94 -3.58 10.24
C ILE A 30 -7.77 -4.28 11.58
N GLN A 31 -6.63 -4.10 12.26
CA GLN A 31 -6.39 -4.70 13.57
C GLN A 31 -7.39 -4.20 14.62
N ALA A 32 -7.62 -2.88 14.67
CA ALA A 32 -8.59 -2.29 15.58
C ALA A 32 -10.01 -2.84 15.36
N LEU A 33 -10.46 -2.93 14.09
CA LEU A 33 -11.77 -3.49 13.73
C LEU A 33 -11.89 -4.99 14.00
N SER A 34 -10.79 -5.73 13.87
CA SER A 34 -10.77 -7.18 14.11
C SER A 34 -10.85 -7.53 15.60
N ASN A 35 -10.41 -6.61 16.47
CA ASN A 35 -10.40 -6.79 17.93
C ASN A 35 -11.71 -6.37 18.62
N THR A 36 -12.74 -5.95 17.88
CA THR A 36 -14.04 -5.61 18.46
C THR A 36 -14.83 -6.88 18.82
N THR A 37 -15.77 -6.78 19.77
CA THR A 37 -16.61 -7.91 20.22
C THR A 37 -17.41 -8.55 19.07
N VAL A 38 -17.80 -7.76 18.07
CA VAL A 38 -18.48 -8.22 16.86
C VAL A 38 -17.80 -7.54 15.65
N PRO A 39 -16.82 -8.20 15.01
CA PRO A 39 -16.11 -7.63 13.87
C PRO A 39 -17.01 -7.47 12.64
N ASP A 40 -16.97 -6.30 12.00
CA ASP A 40 -17.61 -6.09 10.70
C ASP A 40 -16.72 -6.65 9.58
N LEU A 41 -17.00 -7.90 9.22
CA LEU A 41 -16.23 -8.63 8.21
C LEU A 41 -16.32 -8.01 6.80
N ILE A 42 -17.41 -7.30 6.48
CA ILE A 42 -17.59 -6.65 5.18
C ILE A 42 -16.65 -5.44 5.09
N VAL A 43 -16.62 -4.62 6.15
CA VAL A 43 -15.72 -3.47 6.25
C VAL A 43 -14.26 -3.94 6.24
N ILE A 44 -13.92 -4.93 7.07
CA ILE A 44 -12.57 -5.52 7.09
C ILE A 44 -12.16 -6.03 5.71
N GLY A 45 -13.06 -6.74 5.01
CA GLY A 45 -12.80 -7.22 3.66
C GLY A 45 -12.53 -6.10 2.64
N ARG A 46 -13.25 -4.97 2.75
CA ARG A 46 -12.99 -3.77 1.92
C ARG A 46 -11.62 -3.16 2.21
N LEU A 47 -11.26 -3.02 3.49
CA LEU A 47 -9.96 -2.49 3.90
C LEU A 47 -8.81 -3.38 3.44
N LYS A 48 -8.94 -4.70 3.58
CA LYS A 48 -7.94 -5.66 3.08
C LYS A 48 -7.71 -5.55 1.57
N ARG A 49 -8.77 -5.36 0.77
CA ARG A 49 -8.63 -5.14 -0.68
C ARG A 49 -7.89 -3.84 -0.99
N LYS A 50 -8.18 -2.75 -0.26
CA LYS A 50 -7.44 -1.48 -0.39
C LYS A 50 -5.97 -1.66 -0.02
N LYS A 51 -5.69 -2.32 1.12
CA LYS A 51 -4.33 -2.63 1.58
C LYS A 51 -3.55 -3.42 0.54
N LEU A 52 -4.17 -4.43 -0.08
CA LEU A 52 -3.54 -5.20 -1.15
C LEU A 52 -3.19 -4.32 -2.36
N ALA A 53 -4.09 -3.44 -2.79
CA ALA A 53 -3.80 -2.52 -3.90
C ALA A 53 -2.64 -1.57 -3.60
N LEU A 54 -2.52 -1.06 -2.36
CA LEU A 54 -1.36 -0.26 -1.93
C LEU A 54 -0.08 -1.08 -1.91
N LYS A 55 -0.13 -2.35 -1.45
CA LYS A 55 1.02 -3.25 -1.51
C LYS A 55 1.49 -3.47 -2.95
N ASP A 56 0.58 -3.68 -3.88
CA ASP A 56 0.91 -3.84 -5.30
C ASP A 56 1.47 -2.54 -5.91
N GLU A 57 1.05 -1.38 -5.41
CA GLU A 57 1.62 -0.07 -5.80
C GLU A 57 3.03 0.12 -5.25
N ILE A 58 3.26 -0.23 -3.98
CA ILE A 58 4.60 -0.23 -3.36
C ILE A 58 5.57 -1.05 -4.20
N ALA A 59 5.20 -2.29 -4.54
CA ALA A 59 6.05 -3.17 -5.33
C ALA A 59 6.40 -2.55 -6.69
N ARG A 60 5.40 -1.97 -7.39
CA ARG A 60 5.66 -1.29 -8.67
C ARG A 60 6.63 -0.12 -8.51
N ILE A 61 6.46 0.75 -7.51
CA ILE A 61 7.35 1.90 -7.30
C ILE A 61 8.76 1.42 -6.92
N GLU A 62 8.86 0.38 -6.10
CA GLU A 62 10.14 -0.25 -5.75
C GLU A 62 10.84 -0.84 -6.98
N ASP A 63 10.11 -1.43 -7.94
CA ASP A 63 10.68 -1.91 -9.20
C ASP A 63 11.23 -0.78 -10.07
N PHE A 64 10.59 0.39 -10.06
CA PHE A 64 11.10 1.57 -10.77
C PHE A 64 12.35 2.17 -10.10
N LEU A 65 12.38 2.21 -8.77
CA LEU A 65 13.52 2.73 -8.01
C LEU A 65 14.71 1.76 -7.99
N ASN A 66 14.43 0.46 -7.93
CA ASN A 66 15.41 -0.62 -7.79
C ASN A 66 15.07 -1.77 -8.74
N PRO A 67 15.40 -1.65 -10.03
CA PRO A 67 15.04 -2.64 -11.05
C PRO A 67 15.65 -4.04 -10.86
N ASP A 68 16.54 -4.23 -9.89
CA ASP A 68 17.23 -5.50 -9.58
C ASP A 68 16.54 -6.38 -8.51
N ILE A 69 15.37 -5.99 -7.97
CA ILE A 69 14.75 -6.70 -6.81
C ILE A 69 13.88 -7.92 -7.22
N ILE A 70 13.52 -8.07 -8.51
CA ILE A 70 12.71 -9.21 -9.03
C ILE A 70 13.50 -10.07 -10.05
N ALA A 71 14.77 -10.38 -9.79
CA ALA A 71 15.58 -11.35 -10.55
C ALA A 71 15.73 -12.69 -9.82
#